data_AF-A0A1C3NRS1-F1
#
_entry.id   AF-A0A1C3NRS1-F1
#
_cell.length_a   1.000
_cell.length_b   1.000
_cell.length_c   1.000
_cell.angle_alpha   90.00
_cell.angle_beta   90.00
_cell.angle_gamma   90.00
#
_symmetry.space_group_name_H-M   'P 1'
#
loop_
_entity.id
_entity.type
_entity.pdbx_description
1 polymer ?
#
loop_
_entity_poly.entity_id
_entity_poly.type
_entity_poly.pdbx_seq_one_letter_code
_entity_poly.pdbx_strand_id
1 'polypeptide(L)' 'MTPSFSPSIPLDQPIVRGEQTITDLKVRKPGAGELRGLKLTDVLQLDVTALATLLPRISSPR' A
#
# COMPACT_ATOMS: atom_id res chain seq x y z
N MET A 1 9.31 -10.53 -13.99
CA MET A 1 8.41 -11.06 -12.94
C MET A 1 7.18 -10.17 -12.91
N THR A 2 6.00 -10.72 -13.20
CA THR A 2 4.73 -9.96 -13.13
C THR A 2 4.44 -9.69 -11.64
N PRO A 3 4.18 -8.44 -11.23
CA PRO A 3 3.85 -8.16 -9.84
C PRO A 3 2.49 -8.78 -9.50
N SER A 4 2.49 -9.82 -8.66
CA SER A 4 1.26 -10.39 -8.11
C SER A 4 0.77 -9.54 -6.94
N PHE A 5 -0.53 -9.24 -6.93
CA PHE A 5 -1.20 -8.59 -5.80
C PHE A 5 -1.56 -9.63 -4.74
N SER A 6 -1.70 -9.17 -3.50
CA SER A 6 -2.33 -9.93 -2.43
C SER A 6 -3.80 -10.24 -2.78
N PRO A 7 -4.39 -11.23 -2.09
CA PRO A 7 -5.84 -11.31 -1.97
C PRO A 7 -6.43 -9.96 -1.52
N SER A 8 -7.73 -9.77 -1.76
CA SER A 8 -8.46 -8.61 -1.24
C SER A 8 -8.45 -8.66 0.29
N ILE A 9 -8.01 -7.57 0.91
CA ILE A 9 -7.98 -7.38 2.35
C ILE A 9 -9.17 -6.46 2.67
N PRO A 10 -10.22 -6.96 3.35
CA PRO A 10 -11.35 -6.13 3.72
C PRO A 10 -10.92 -5.11 4.78
N LEU A 11 -11.46 -3.90 4.68
CA LEU A 11 -11.25 -2.85 5.66
C LEU A 11 -12.30 -2.97 6.78
N ASP A 12 -11.87 -2.84 8.02
CA ASP A 12 -12.77 -2.78 9.17
C ASP A 12 -13.71 -1.56 9.08
N GLN A 13 -13.20 -0.47 8.50
CA GLN A 13 -13.95 0.74 8.21
C GLN A 13 -13.77 1.12 6.74
N PRO A 14 -14.87 1.18 5.95
CA PRO A 14 -14.80 1.62 4.57
C PRO A 14 -14.29 3.06 4.45
N ILE A 15 -13.51 3.33 3.40
CA ILE A 15 -13.00 4.67 3.10
C ILE A 15 -13.87 5.29 2.01
N VAL A 16 -14.49 6.43 2.31
CA VAL A 16 -15.28 7.20 1.33
C VAL A 16 -14.40 8.27 0.71
N ARG A 17 -14.26 8.24 -0.62
CA ARG A 17 -13.49 9.21 -1.39
C ARG A 17 -14.35 9.74 -2.55
N GLY A 18 -15.00 10.87 -2.31
CA GLY A 18 -15.99 11.41 -3.25
C GLY A 18 -17.15 10.42 -3.41
N GLU A 19 -17.41 9.99 -4.65
CA GLU A 19 -18.44 8.99 -4.96
C GLU A 19 -17.98 7.55 -4.76
N GLN A 20 -16.68 7.31 -4.55
CA GLN A 20 -16.13 5.98 -4.39
C GLN A 20 -16.15 5.55 -2.92
N THR A 21 -16.72 4.37 -2.65
CA THR A 21 -16.57 3.69 -1.36
C THR A 21 -15.59 2.52 -1.52
N ILE A 22 -14.49 2.55 -0.78
CA ILE A 22 -13.46 1.53 -0.79
C ILE A 22 -13.70 0.64 0.43
N THR A 23 -14.12 -0.61 0.18
CA THR A 23 -14.36 -1.63 1.21
C THR A 23 -13.19 -2.58 1.40
N ASP A 24 -12.31 -2.65 0.40
CA ASP A 24 -11.21 -3.61 0.36
C ASP A 24 -9.97 -2.99 -0.29
N LEU A 25 -8.79 -3.43 0.15
CA LEU A 25 -7.51 -3.07 -0.43
C LEU A 25 -6.72 -4.31 -0.88
N LYS A 26 -5.97 -4.16 -1.96
CA LYS A 26 -4.95 -5.12 -2.39
C LYS A 26 -3.60 -4.46 -2.32
N VAL A 27 -2.58 -5.18 -1.87
CA VAL A 27 -1.19 -4.69 -1.83
C VAL A 27 -0.30 -5.59 -2.65
N ARG A 28 0.78 -5.06 -3.21
CA ARG A 28 1.79 -5.86 -3.92
C ARG A 28 3.17 -5.63 -3.33
N LYS A 29 4.09 -6.56 -3.63
CA LYS A 29 5.50 -6.37 -3.26
C LYS A 29 6.07 -5.12 -3.97
N PRO A 30 6.74 -4.21 -3.23
CA PRO A 30 7.36 -3.04 -3.84
C PRO A 30 8.57 -3.43 -4.71
N GLY A 31 8.76 -2.70 -5.81
CA GLY A 31 9.99 -2.73 -6.60
C GLY A 31 10.93 -1.59 -6.20
N ALA A 32 12.04 -1.45 -6.93
CA ALA A 32 13.04 -0.42 -6.64
C ALA A 32 12.50 1.01 -6.79
N GLY A 33 11.59 1.24 -7.74
CA GLY A 33 11.00 2.57 -7.99
C GLY A 33 10.12 3.05 -6.84
N GLU A 34 9.31 2.16 -6.26
CA GLU A 34 8.39 2.50 -5.18
C GLU A 34 9.11 2.72 -3.84
N LEU A 35 10.31 2.16 -3.67
CA LEU A 35 11.16 2.37 -2.50
C LEU A 35 12.00 3.66 -2.57
N ARG A 36 11.91 4.42 -3.67
CA ARG A 36 12.71 5.63 -3.85
C ARG A 36 12.46 6.62 -2.71
N GLY A 37 13.54 7.06 -2.09
CA GLY A 37 13.53 8.02 -0.97
C GLY A 37 13.20 7.41 0.39
N LEU A 38 13.06 6.08 0.49
CA LEU A 38 12.82 5.37 1.73
C LEU A 38 14.05 4.57 2.13
N LYS A 39 14.38 4.52 3.42
CA LYS A 39 15.35 3.56 3.94
C LYS A 39 14.64 2.21 4.09
N LEU A 40 15.27 1.15 3.60
CA LEU A 40 14.71 -0.19 3.70
C LEU A 40 14.52 -0.63 5.17
N THR A 41 15.44 -0.22 6.06
CA THR A 41 15.36 -0.49 7.50
C THR A 41 14.06 0.02 8.11
N ASP A 42 13.65 1.23 7.74
CA ASP A 42 12.47 1.89 8.31
C ASP A 42 11.19 1.15 7.87
N VAL A 43 11.16 0.67 6.63
CA VAL A 43 10.07 -0.18 6.13
C VAL A 43 10.04 -1.54 6.85
N LEU A 44 11.20 -2.16 7.07
CA LEU A 44 11.30 -3.44 7.79
C LEU A 44 10.91 -3.32 9.27
N GLN A 45 11.13 -2.15 9.86
CA GLN A 45 10.72 -1.82 11.23
C GLN A 45 9.27 -1.35 11.32
N LEU A 46 8.54 -1.34 10.21
CA LEU A 46 7.16 -0.86 10.12
C LEU A 46 6.99 0.59 10.61
N ASP A 47 7.98 1.44 10.32
CA ASP A 47 7.92 2.86 10.65
C ASP A 47 6.70 3.51 9.97
N VAL A 48 5.94 4.27 10.75
CA VAL A 48 4.68 4.87 10.30
C VAL A 48 4.88 5.83 9.13
N THR A 49 5.96 6.63 9.14
CA THR A 49 6.24 7.61 8.09
C THR A 49 6.64 6.91 6.79
N ALA A 50 7.46 5.86 6.91
CA ALA A 50 7.85 5.04 5.77
C ALA A 50 6.64 4.32 5.15
N LEU A 51 5.78 3.72 5.97
CA LEU A 51 4.58 3.03 5.52
C LEU A 51 3.55 3.98 4.91
N ALA A 52 3.31 5.15 5.51
CA ALA A 52 2.41 6.18 4.96
C ALA A 52 2.86 6.64 3.56
N THR A 53 4.17 6.66 3.33
CA THR A 53 4.74 7.01 2.02
C THR A 53 4.66 5.84 1.02
N LEU A 54 4.86 4.60 1.49
CA LEU A 54 4.95 3.42 0.63
C LEU A 54 3.58 2.85 0.24
N LEU A 55 2.64 2.75 1.19
CA LEU A 55 1.36 2.08 0.99
C LEU A 55 0.59 2.63 -0.22
N PRO A 56 0.41 3.95 -0.43
CA PRO A 56 -0.28 4.48 -1.62
C PRO A 56 0.40 4.12 -2.95
N ARG A 57 1.70 3.77 -2.93
CA ARG A 57 2.45 3.38 -4.13
C ARG A 57 2.14 1.95 -4.55
N ILE A 58 1.88 1.07 -3.59
CA ILE A 58 1.73 -0.38 -3.78
C ILE A 58 0.31 -0.92 -3.50
N SER A 59 -0.61 -0.08 -3.02
CA SER A 59 -2.00 -0.45 -2.79
C SER A 59 -2.90 -0.17 -4.00
N SER A 60 -4.02 -0.89 -4.06
CA SER A 60 -5.11 -0.69 -5.01
C SER A 60 -6.45 -0.92 -4.32
N PRO A 61 -7.49 -0.08 -4.56
CA PRO A 61 -7.48 1.13 -5.39
C PRO A 61 -6.55 2.22 -4.85
N ARG A 62 -6.02 3.06 -5.76
CA ARG A 62 -5.17 4.20 -5.39
C ARG A 62 -6.01 5.34 -4.86
#